data_AF-A0A0J9YXE4-F1
#
_entry.id   AF-A0A0J9YXE4-F1
#
_cell.length_a   1.000
_cell.length_b   1.000
_cell.length_c   1.000
_cell.angle_alpha   90.00
_cell.angle_beta   90.00
_cell.angle_gamma   90.00
#
_symmetry.space_group_name_H-M   'P 1'
#
loop_
_entity.id
_entity.type
_entity.pdbx_description
1 polymer ?
#
loop_
_entity_poly.entity_id
_entity_poly.type
_entity_poly.pdbx_seq_one_letter_code
_entity_poly.pdbx_strand_id
1 'polypeptide(L)'
;AIIRELGGIPIVANKINHSNQSIKEKALNALNNLSVNVENQIKIKIYISQVCEDVFSGPLNSAVQLAGLTLLTNMTVTNDHQHMLHSYITDLFQVLLTGNGNTKVQVLKLLLNLSENPAMTEGLLRAQVDSSFLSLYDSHVAKEILLRVLTLFQNIKNCLKIEGHLAVQPTFTEGSLFFLLHGEECAQKIRALVDHHDAEVKEKVVTIIPKI
;
A
#
# COMPACT_ATOMS: atom_id res chain seq x y z
N ALA A 1 -18.75 -19.61 -5.45
CA ALA A 1 -19.38 -20.26 -6.62
C ALA A 1 -20.72 -19.60 -6.95
N ILE A 2 -21.76 -19.76 -6.12
CA ILE A 2 -23.15 -19.37 -6.43
C ILE A 2 -23.34 -17.90 -6.85
N ILE A 3 -22.84 -16.91 -6.10
CA ILE A 3 -23.00 -15.48 -6.45
C ILE A 3 -22.37 -15.13 -7.81
N ARG A 4 -21.21 -15.71 -8.12
CA ARG A 4 -20.51 -15.51 -9.41
C ARG A 4 -21.29 -16.15 -10.56
N GLU A 5 -21.75 -17.37 -10.37
CA GLU A 5 -22.48 -18.17 -11.37
C GLU A 5 -23.85 -17.57 -11.71
N LEU A 6 -24.47 -16.88 -10.75
CA LEU A 6 -25.73 -16.17 -10.94
C LEU A 6 -25.57 -14.71 -11.40
N GLY A 7 -24.37 -14.28 -11.81
CA GLY A 7 -24.15 -12.91 -12.28
C GLY A 7 -24.29 -11.82 -11.20
N GLY A 8 -24.14 -12.17 -9.92
CA GLY A 8 -24.34 -11.25 -8.80
C GLY A 8 -23.23 -10.21 -8.61
N ILE A 9 -22.02 -10.45 -9.14
CA ILE A 9 -20.88 -9.52 -8.97
C ILE A 9 -21.18 -8.13 -9.56
N PRO A 10 -21.59 -7.99 -10.85
CA PRO A 10 -21.97 -6.68 -11.38
C PRO A 10 -23.10 -6.00 -10.60
N ILE A 11 -24.07 -6.77 -10.09
CA ILE A 11 -25.21 -6.23 -9.32
C ILE A 11 -24.71 -5.59 -8.01
N VAL A 12 -23.82 -6.29 -7.30
CA VAL A 12 -23.19 -5.78 -6.08
C VAL A 12 -22.27 -4.61 -6.40
N ALA A 13 -21.43 -4.73 -7.44
CA ALA A 13 -20.49 -3.69 -7.83
C ALA A 13 -21.19 -2.38 -8.24
N ASN A 14 -22.36 -2.45 -8.89
CA ASN A 14 -23.15 -1.26 -9.20
C ASN A 14 -23.63 -0.49 -7.95
N LYS A 15 -23.56 -1.09 -6.75
CA LYS A 15 -23.92 -0.43 -5.49
C LYS A 15 -22.76 0.35 -4.87
N ILE A 16 -21.53 0.26 -5.38
CA ILE A 16 -20.41 1.07 -4.86
C ILE A 16 -20.61 2.57 -5.15
N ASN A 17 -21.36 2.93 -6.18
CA ASN A 17 -21.69 4.34 -6.48
C ASN A 17 -22.99 4.83 -5.82
N HIS A 18 -23.51 4.09 -4.84
CA HIS A 18 -24.73 4.51 -4.15
C HIS A 18 -24.48 5.75 -3.28
N SER A 19 -25.43 6.69 -3.28
CA SER A 19 -25.36 7.91 -2.44
C SER A 19 -25.40 7.65 -0.93
N ASN A 20 -25.82 6.43 -0.54
CA ASN A 20 -25.91 6.01 0.85
C ASN A 20 -24.63 5.27 1.24
N GLN A 21 -23.89 5.84 2.19
CA GLN A 21 -22.59 5.32 2.62
C GLN A 21 -22.67 3.90 3.20
N SER A 22 -23.76 3.55 3.90
CA SER A 22 -23.95 2.19 4.43
C SER A 22 -24.16 1.16 3.31
N ILE A 23 -24.85 1.54 2.24
CA ILE A 23 -25.03 0.67 1.06
C ILE A 23 -23.70 0.49 0.33
N LYS A 24 -22.95 1.58 0.14
CA LYS A 24 -21.61 1.57 -0.46
C LYS A 24 -20.65 0.68 0.33
N GLU A 25 -20.60 0.83 1.65
CA GLU A 25 -19.78 0.02 2.55
C GLU A 25 -20.14 -1.48 2.45
N LYS A 26 -21.43 -1.82 2.52
CA LYS A 26 -21.89 -3.22 2.40
C LYS A 26 -21.55 -3.82 1.03
N ALA A 27 -21.64 -3.04 -0.04
CA ALA A 27 -21.25 -3.46 -1.37
C ALA A 27 -19.75 -3.76 -1.44
N LEU A 28 -18.91 -2.85 -0.93
CA LEU A 28 -17.46 -3.06 -0.86
C LEU A 28 -17.09 -4.28 -0.01
N ASN A 29 -17.73 -4.46 1.14
CA ASN A 29 -17.51 -5.64 1.99
C ASN A 29 -17.92 -6.95 1.31
N ALA A 30 -19.02 -6.95 0.54
CA ALA A 30 -19.39 -8.10 -0.27
C ALA A 30 -18.34 -8.38 -1.38
N LEU A 31 -17.84 -7.33 -2.04
CA LEU A 31 -16.75 -7.46 -3.02
C LEU A 31 -15.44 -7.95 -2.38
N ASN A 32 -15.11 -7.54 -1.15
CA ASN A 32 -13.95 -8.02 -0.40
C ASN A 32 -13.98 -9.54 -0.20
N ASN A 33 -15.14 -10.07 0.18
CA ASN A 33 -15.31 -11.52 0.35
C ASN A 33 -15.24 -12.25 -0.99
N LEU A 34 -15.73 -11.64 -2.06
CA LEU A 34 -15.72 -12.24 -3.39
C LEU A 34 -14.33 -12.19 -4.04
N SER A 35 -13.52 -11.16 -3.77
CA SER A 35 -12.19 -10.95 -4.36
C SER A 35 -11.13 -11.94 -3.86
N VAL A 36 -11.42 -12.72 -2.82
CA VAL A 36 -10.56 -13.83 -2.38
C VAL A 36 -10.42 -14.92 -3.46
N ASN A 37 -11.37 -15.02 -4.40
CA ASN A 37 -11.30 -15.95 -5.53
C ASN A 37 -10.76 -15.25 -6.79
N VAL A 38 -9.67 -15.77 -7.36
CA VAL A 38 -8.98 -15.19 -8.53
C VAL A 38 -9.90 -15.03 -9.74
N GLU A 39 -10.79 -15.98 -10.02
CA GLU A 39 -11.74 -15.86 -11.15
C GLU A 39 -12.74 -14.71 -10.95
N ASN A 40 -13.11 -14.41 -9.69
CA ASN A 40 -13.94 -13.24 -9.39
C ASN A 40 -13.15 -11.94 -9.60
N GLN A 41 -11.85 -11.92 -9.31
CA GLN A 41 -11.02 -10.74 -9.51
C GLN A 41 -11.04 -10.27 -10.98
N ILE A 42 -11.04 -11.22 -11.94
CA ILE A 42 -11.17 -10.90 -13.37
C ILE A 42 -12.44 -10.09 -13.68
N LYS A 43 -13.54 -10.36 -12.97
CA LYS A 43 -14.80 -9.62 -13.10
C LYS A 43 -14.81 -8.33 -12.30
N ILE A 44 -14.14 -8.29 -11.16
CA ILE A 44 -14.09 -7.12 -10.26
C ILE A 44 -13.16 -6.04 -10.78
N LYS A 45 -12.10 -6.39 -11.52
CA LYS A 45 -11.03 -5.44 -11.92
C LYS A 45 -11.54 -4.19 -12.63
N ILE A 46 -12.62 -4.28 -13.40
CA ILE A 46 -13.20 -3.13 -14.13
C ILE A 46 -13.72 -2.03 -13.19
N TYR A 47 -13.94 -2.34 -11.91
CA TYR A 47 -14.40 -1.39 -10.90
C TYR A 47 -13.25 -0.77 -10.08
N ILE A 48 -11.99 -1.19 -10.27
CA ILE A 48 -10.86 -0.72 -9.47
C ILE A 48 -10.70 0.81 -9.56
N SER A 49 -10.80 1.39 -10.76
CA SER A 49 -10.69 2.85 -10.94
C SER A 49 -11.72 3.60 -10.09
N GLN A 50 -12.97 3.13 -10.10
CA GLN A 50 -14.04 3.74 -9.31
C GLN A 50 -13.81 3.58 -7.80
N VAL A 51 -13.32 2.41 -7.38
CA VAL A 51 -12.98 2.15 -5.98
C VAL A 51 -11.84 3.08 -5.54
N CYS A 52 -10.82 3.30 -6.38
CA CYS A 52 -9.75 4.24 -6.11
C CYS A 52 -10.29 5.66 -5.95
N GLU A 53 -11.13 6.14 -6.87
CA GLU A 53 -11.76 7.46 -6.75
C GLU A 53 -12.49 7.61 -5.41
N ASP A 54 -13.30 6.63 -5.00
CA ASP A 54 -14.01 6.64 -3.73
C ASP A 54 -13.06 6.63 -2.52
N VAL A 55 -11.99 5.84 -2.57
CA VAL A 55 -11.01 5.70 -1.48
C VAL A 55 -10.23 7.00 -1.27
N PHE A 56 -9.80 7.65 -2.35
CA PHE A 56 -8.90 8.81 -2.28
C PHE A 56 -9.63 10.15 -2.21
N SER A 57 -10.87 10.24 -2.70
CA SER A 57 -11.71 11.45 -2.58
C SER A 57 -12.68 11.44 -1.40
N GLY A 58 -12.94 10.25 -0.82
CA GLY A 58 -13.90 10.07 0.26
C GLY A 58 -13.41 10.57 1.63
N PRO A 59 -14.28 10.60 2.65
CA PRO A 59 -13.90 10.99 4.00
C PRO A 59 -12.82 10.07 4.57
N LEU A 60 -11.72 10.68 5.02
CA LEU A 60 -10.58 9.99 5.64
C LEU A 60 -11.01 9.16 6.85
N ASN A 61 -10.49 7.94 6.95
CA ASN A 61 -10.79 6.95 8.01
C ASN A 61 -12.23 6.44 8.05
N SER A 62 -13.04 6.71 7.02
CA SER A 62 -14.39 6.17 6.95
C SER A 62 -14.41 4.66 6.75
N ALA A 63 -15.50 4.01 7.15
CA ALA A 63 -15.71 2.59 6.93
C ALA A 63 -15.68 2.22 5.43
N VAL A 64 -16.18 3.12 4.58
CA VAL A 64 -16.11 3.00 3.12
C VAL A 64 -14.66 3.03 2.63
N GLN A 65 -13.84 3.97 3.10
CA GLN A 65 -12.42 4.03 2.72
C GLN A 65 -11.68 2.77 3.14
N LEU A 66 -11.91 2.27 4.36
CA LEU A 66 -11.29 1.02 4.84
C LEU A 66 -11.76 -0.20 4.04
N ALA A 67 -13.05 -0.30 3.72
CA ALA A 67 -13.59 -1.38 2.90
C ALA A 67 -13.00 -1.35 1.48
N GLY A 68 -12.85 -0.16 0.88
CA GLY A 68 -12.22 0.03 -0.42
C GLY A 68 -10.73 -0.32 -0.42
N LEU A 69 -9.96 0.16 0.56
CA LEU A 69 -8.55 -0.20 0.73
C LEU A 69 -8.35 -1.71 0.91
N THR A 70 -9.25 -2.37 1.64
CA THR A 70 -9.25 -3.83 1.80
C THR A 70 -9.49 -4.54 0.46
N LEU A 71 -10.40 -4.01 -0.37
CA LEU A 71 -10.64 -4.56 -1.71
C LEU A 71 -9.39 -4.46 -2.57
N LEU A 72 -8.77 -3.27 -2.60
CA LEU A 72 -7.55 -3.02 -3.36
C LEU A 72 -6.40 -3.92 -2.87
N THR A 73 -6.29 -4.14 -1.56
CA THR A 73 -5.32 -5.09 -0.98
C THR A 73 -5.55 -6.51 -1.51
N ASN A 74 -6.80 -7.00 -1.51
CA ASN A 74 -7.10 -8.34 -2.03
C ASN A 74 -6.83 -8.46 -3.53
N MET A 75 -7.14 -7.42 -4.31
CA MET A 75 -6.93 -7.38 -5.76
C MET A 75 -5.44 -7.34 -6.14
N THR A 76 -4.55 -6.99 -5.20
CA THR A 76 -3.10 -6.84 -5.44
C THR A 76 -2.26 -7.95 -4.82
N VAL A 77 -2.88 -8.98 -4.24
CA VAL A 77 -2.15 -10.16 -3.70
C VAL A 77 -1.33 -10.85 -4.79
N THR A 78 -1.80 -10.85 -6.03
CA THR A 78 -1.01 -11.26 -7.21
C THR A 78 -0.62 -10.03 -8.03
N ASN A 79 0.38 -10.20 -8.91
CA ASN A 79 0.88 -9.11 -9.77
C ASN A 79 -0.14 -8.67 -10.85
N ASP A 80 -1.18 -9.47 -11.11
CA ASP A 80 -2.07 -9.34 -12.28
C ASP A 80 -2.76 -7.97 -12.37
N HIS A 81 -3.13 -7.38 -11.23
CA HIS A 81 -3.90 -6.12 -11.18
C HIS A 81 -3.14 -4.95 -10.55
N GLN A 82 -1.89 -5.15 -10.12
CA GLN A 82 -1.12 -4.11 -9.41
C GLN A 82 -0.87 -2.87 -10.26
N HIS A 83 -0.63 -3.04 -11.57
CA HIS A 83 -0.42 -1.95 -12.52
C HIS A 83 -1.58 -0.95 -12.57
N MET A 84 -2.79 -1.38 -12.20
CA MET A 84 -3.99 -0.52 -12.18
C MET A 84 -3.92 0.57 -11.09
N LEU A 85 -2.98 0.45 -10.14
CA LEU A 85 -2.76 1.43 -9.07
C LEU A 85 -1.64 2.43 -9.37
N HIS A 86 -0.98 2.35 -10.53
CA HIS A 86 0.20 3.17 -10.82
C HIS A 86 -0.04 4.67 -10.68
N SER A 87 -1.21 5.16 -11.12
CA SER A 87 -1.59 6.58 -11.00
C SER A 87 -1.97 7.01 -9.58
N TYR A 88 -2.14 6.07 -8.64
CA TYR A 88 -2.64 6.33 -7.29
C TYR A 88 -1.58 6.09 -6.20
N ILE A 89 -0.33 5.79 -6.57
CA ILE A 89 0.73 5.48 -5.60
C ILE A 89 0.98 6.68 -4.67
N THR A 90 1.04 7.90 -5.23
CA THR A 90 1.17 9.13 -4.44
C THR A 90 0.01 9.31 -3.47
N ASP A 91 -1.23 9.05 -3.90
CA ASP A 91 -2.42 9.14 -3.05
C ASP A 91 -2.38 8.12 -1.90
N LEU A 92 -1.88 6.91 -2.16
CA LEU A 92 -1.65 5.90 -1.12
C LEU A 92 -0.70 6.43 -0.04
N PHE A 93 0.42 7.04 -0.42
CA PHE A 93 1.32 7.64 0.57
C PHE A 93 0.65 8.81 1.32
N GLN A 94 -0.14 9.65 0.65
CA GLN A 94 -0.88 10.72 1.33
C GLN A 94 -1.85 10.17 2.39
N VAL A 95 -2.61 9.12 2.07
CA VAL A 95 -3.51 8.45 3.02
C VAL A 95 -2.71 7.76 4.13
N LEU A 96 -1.55 7.18 3.82
CA LEU A 96 -0.64 6.62 4.82
C LEU A 96 -0.18 7.67 5.83
N LEU A 97 0.10 8.90 5.41
CA LEU A 97 0.58 9.96 6.32
C LEU A 97 -0.54 10.57 7.14
N THR A 98 -1.72 10.75 6.55
CA THR A 98 -2.85 11.45 7.19
C THR A 98 -3.81 10.53 7.95
N GLY A 99 -3.90 9.25 7.59
CA GLY A 99 -4.82 8.28 8.18
C GLY A 99 -4.50 7.91 9.63
N ASN A 100 -5.50 7.39 10.34
CA ASN A 100 -5.34 6.81 11.69
C ASN A 100 -4.66 5.43 11.63
N GLY A 101 -4.34 4.85 12.79
CA GLY A 101 -3.61 3.57 12.87
C GLY A 101 -4.20 2.45 12.01
N ASN A 102 -5.53 2.29 12.00
CA ASN A 102 -6.20 1.26 11.20
C ASN A 102 -6.03 1.51 9.69
N THR A 103 -6.23 2.75 9.24
CA THR A 103 -6.04 3.15 7.84
C THR A 103 -4.58 2.97 7.43
N LYS A 104 -3.61 3.39 8.25
CA LYS A 104 -2.18 3.22 7.98
C LYS A 104 -1.82 1.75 7.80
N VAL A 105 -2.31 0.86 8.66
CA VAL A 105 -2.06 -0.59 8.55
C VAL A 105 -2.61 -1.14 7.24
N GLN A 106 -3.82 -0.75 6.82
CA GLN A 106 -4.39 -1.22 5.56
C GLN A 106 -3.64 -0.70 4.34
N VAL A 107 -3.27 0.59 4.31
CA VAL A 107 -2.45 1.15 3.24
C VAL A 107 -1.09 0.47 3.16
N LEU A 108 -0.45 0.20 4.30
CA LEU A 108 0.83 -0.50 4.32
C LEU A 108 0.73 -1.93 3.80
N LYS A 109 -0.35 -2.67 4.08
CA LYS A 109 -0.55 -4.01 3.47
C LYS A 109 -0.61 -3.92 1.95
N LEU A 110 -1.34 -2.94 1.42
CA LEU A 110 -1.41 -2.70 -0.01
C LEU A 110 -0.04 -2.32 -0.60
N LEU A 111 0.66 -1.36 0.00
CA LEU A 111 2.01 -0.97 -0.44
C LEU A 111 3.02 -2.13 -0.37
N LEU A 112 2.89 -3.03 0.61
CA LEU A 112 3.72 -4.22 0.71
C LEU A 112 3.51 -5.15 -0.48
N ASN A 113 2.26 -5.45 -0.85
CA ASN A 113 1.96 -6.24 -2.05
C ASN A 113 2.61 -5.62 -3.30
N LEU A 114 2.52 -4.29 -3.46
CA LEU A 114 3.13 -3.59 -4.59
C LEU A 114 4.66 -3.69 -4.56
N SER A 115 5.27 -3.53 -3.38
CA SER A 115 6.73 -3.49 -3.24
C SER A 115 7.44 -4.82 -3.51
N GLU A 116 6.72 -5.94 -3.43
CA GLU A 116 7.25 -7.26 -3.77
C GLU A 116 7.40 -7.48 -5.28
N ASN A 117 6.75 -6.65 -6.10
CA ASN A 117 6.81 -6.74 -7.55
C ASN A 117 7.82 -5.74 -8.12
N PRO A 118 8.93 -6.19 -8.74
CA PRO A 118 9.91 -5.30 -9.37
C PRO A 118 9.29 -4.32 -10.36
N ALA A 119 8.27 -4.73 -11.12
CA ALA A 119 7.59 -3.87 -12.09
C ALA A 119 6.88 -2.65 -11.46
N MET A 120 6.57 -2.68 -10.17
CA MET A 120 5.97 -1.56 -9.44
C MET A 120 7.03 -0.66 -8.77
N THR A 121 8.29 -1.10 -8.70
CA THR A 121 9.36 -0.44 -7.92
C THR A 121 9.65 0.96 -8.44
N GLU A 122 9.72 1.15 -9.76
CA GLU A 122 9.93 2.49 -10.34
C GLU A 122 8.80 3.46 -9.98
N GLY A 123 7.54 3.02 -10.08
CA GLY A 123 6.37 3.82 -9.71
C GLY A 123 6.37 4.20 -8.23
N LEU A 124 6.73 3.26 -7.35
CA LEU A 124 6.89 3.51 -5.90
C LEU A 124 7.99 4.55 -5.64
N LEU A 125 9.15 4.40 -6.26
CA LEU A 125 10.30 5.28 -6.05
C LEU A 125 10.06 6.70 -6.59
N ARG A 126 9.29 6.86 -7.67
CA ARG A 126 8.92 8.16 -8.25
C ARG A 126 7.83 8.89 -7.48
N ALA A 127 7.04 8.19 -6.66
CA ALA A 127 5.94 8.77 -5.92
C ALA A 127 6.41 9.97 -5.10
N GLN A 128 5.64 11.06 -5.14
CA GLN A 128 5.90 12.25 -4.34
C GLN A 128 5.41 12.00 -2.92
N VAL A 129 6.29 12.11 -1.94
CA VAL A 129 6.00 11.77 -0.56
C VAL A 129 6.54 12.87 0.35
N ASP A 130 5.69 13.34 1.26
CA ASP A 130 6.09 14.34 2.24
C ASP A 130 7.14 13.77 3.20
N SER A 131 8.10 14.60 3.63
CA SER A 131 9.21 14.17 4.49
C SER A 131 8.74 13.63 5.85
N SER A 132 7.54 13.99 6.31
CA SER A 132 6.90 13.38 7.48
C SER A 132 6.74 11.86 7.37
N PHE A 133 6.87 11.27 6.17
CA PHE A 133 7.01 9.82 6.01
C PHE A 133 8.12 9.22 6.87
N LEU A 134 9.22 9.93 7.07
CA LEU A 134 10.32 9.46 7.90
C LEU A 134 9.92 9.30 9.37
N SER A 135 8.89 10.01 9.84
CA SER A 135 8.36 9.82 11.21
C SER A 135 7.74 8.44 11.44
N LEU A 136 7.42 7.68 10.38
CA LEU A 136 6.95 6.30 10.51
C LEU A 136 8.04 5.36 11.07
N TYR A 137 9.30 5.77 11.06
CA TYR A 137 10.42 5.04 11.67
C TYR A 137 10.72 5.47 13.10
N ASP A 138 9.95 6.39 13.69
CA ASP A 138 10.17 6.82 15.07
C ASP A 138 9.84 5.69 16.06
N SER A 139 10.63 5.56 17.13
CA SER A 139 10.53 4.45 18.09
C SER A 139 9.21 4.39 18.88
N HIS A 140 8.43 5.46 18.87
CA HIS A 140 7.10 5.50 19.50
C HIS A 140 5.98 4.99 18.58
N VAL A 141 6.26 4.78 17.29
CA VAL A 141 5.26 4.30 16.33
C VAL A 141 4.83 2.90 16.73
N ALA A 142 3.54 2.60 16.60
CA ALA A 142 3.02 1.28 16.92
C ALA A 142 3.82 0.19 16.20
N LYS A 143 4.29 -0.81 16.95
CA LYS A 143 5.09 -1.94 16.45
C LYS A 143 4.59 -2.47 15.10
N GLU A 144 3.28 -2.66 15.01
CA GLU A 144 2.64 -3.22 13.83
C GLU A 144 2.86 -2.38 12.55
N ILE A 145 2.86 -1.05 12.68
CA ILE A 145 3.14 -0.10 11.59
C ILE A 145 4.64 -0.09 11.30
N LEU A 146 5.46 -0.05 12.35
CA LEU A 146 6.91 0.02 12.26
C LEU A 146 7.50 -1.18 11.50
N LEU A 147 7.07 -2.41 11.83
CA LEU A 147 7.48 -3.62 11.13
C LEU A 147 7.10 -3.62 9.65
N ARG A 148 5.94 -3.06 9.30
CA ARG A 148 5.49 -2.97 7.91
C ARG A 148 6.26 -1.93 7.12
N VAL A 149 6.54 -0.75 7.68
CA VAL A 149 7.35 0.26 6.97
C VAL A 149 8.81 -0.20 6.80
N LEU A 150 9.37 -0.90 7.78
CA LEU A 150 10.69 -1.55 7.64
C LEU A 150 10.67 -2.65 6.57
N THR A 151 9.57 -3.40 6.45
CA THR A 151 9.43 -4.40 5.38
C THR A 151 9.28 -3.75 4.02
N LEU A 152 8.56 -2.62 3.91
CA LEU A 152 8.43 -1.85 2.68
C LEU A 152 9.81 -1.35 2.20
N PHE A 153 10.59 -0.74 3.10
CA PHE A 153 11.98 -0.36 2.83
C PHE A 153 12.79 -1.54 2.30
N GLN A 154 12.66 -2.68 2.99
CA GLN A 154 13.42 -3.86 2.66
C GLN A 154 13.07 -4.41 1.26
N ASN A 155 11.78 -4.47 0.92
CA ASN A 155 11.31 -4.95 -0.37
C ASN A 155 11.83 -4.04 -1.51
N ILE A 156 11.69 -2.73 -1.37
CA ILE A 156 12.18 -1.75 -2.35
C ILE A 156 13.70 -1.90 -2.57
N LYS A 157 14.50 -2.00 -1.49
CA LYS A 157 15.96 -2.19 -1.60
C LYS A 157 16.34 -3.51 -2.26
N ASN A 158 15.57 -4.58 -2.03
CA ASN A 158 15.82 -5.88 -2.66
C ASN A 158 15.54 -5.83 -4.18
N CYS A 159 14.42 -5.22 -4.59
CA CYS A 159 14.08 -5.05 -6.00
C CYS A 159 15.15 -4.25 -6.76
N LEU A 160 15.68 -3.17 -6.16
CA LEU A 160 16.78 -2.39 -6.73
C LEU A 160 18.07 -3.20 -6.96
N LYS A 161 18.34 -4.22 -6.12
CA LYS A 161 19.51 -5.11 -6.30
C LYS A 161 19.31 -6.11 -7.45
N ILE A 162 18.09 -6.61 -7.62
CA ILE A 162 17.76 -7.60 -8.66
C ILE A 162 17.86 -7.00 -10.06
N GLU A 163 17.38 -5.77 -10.23
CA GLU A 163 17.28 -5.16 -11.55
C GLU A 163 18.56 -4.48 -12.04
N GLY A 164 19.61 -4.36 -11.20
CA GLY A 164 20.85 -3.66 -11.58
C GLY A 164 20.63 -2.19 -11.98
N HIS A 165 19.47 -1.61 -11.64
CA HIS A 165 18.96 -0.30 -12.07
C HIS A 165 19.83 0.91 -11.74
N LEU A 166 20.93 0.73 -11.00
CA LEU A 166 21.90 1.78 -10.78
C LEU A 166 22.72 2.13 -12.04
N ALA A 167 22.63 1.32 -13.11
CA ALA A 167 23.41 1.51 -14.35
C ALA A 167 22.77 2.52 -15.35
N VAL A 168 21.46 2.78 -15.28
CA VAL A 168 20.77 3.79 -16.09
C VAL A 168 19.76 4.49 -15.18
N GLN A 169 20.22 5.49 -14.41
CA GLN A 169 19.35 6.12 -13.43
C GLN A 169 18.23 6.92 -14.12
N PRO A 170 16.96 6.61 -13.86
CA PRO A 170 15.91 7.59 -14.08
C PRO A 170 16.18 8.78 -13.16
N THR A 171 16.05 10.00 -13.68
CA THR A 171 16.13 11.22 -12.86
C THR A 171 14.91 11.25 -11.92
N PHE A 172 15.08 10.72 -10.71
CA PHE A 172 14.13 10.93 -9.63
C PHE A 172 14.14 12.41 -9.24
N THR A 173 12.97 12.95 -8.93
CA THR A 173 12.82 14.36 -8.52
C THR A 173 12.96 14.48 -7.01
N GLU A 174 13.38 15.66 -6.55
CA GLU A 174 13.32 16.01 -5.12
C GLU A 174 11.90 15.78 -4.58
N GLY A 175 11.78 15.36 -3.31
CA GLY A 175 10.50 14.96 -2.70
C GLY A 175 9.98 13.58 -3.10
N SER A 176 10.68 12.85 -3.97
CA SER A 176 10.31 11.47 -4.27
C SER A 176 10.67 10.50 -3.14
N LEU A 177 9.95 9.38 -3.06
CA LEU A 177 10.26 8.30 -2.11
C LEU A 177 11.72 7.85 -2.24
N PHE A 178 12.28 7.81 -3.46
CA PHE A 178 13.69 7.49 -3.67
C PHE A 178 14.62 8.37 -2.82
N PHE A 179 14.45 9.69 -2.84
CA PHE A 179 15.29 10.62 -2.08
C PHE A 179 15.13 10.41 -0.57
N LEU A 180 13.90 10.19 -0.10
CA LEU A 180 13.66 9.93 1.33
C LEU A 180 14.37 8.65 1.78
N LEU A 181 14.26 7.56 1.01
CA LEU A 181 14.84 6.27 1.37
C LEU A 181 16.38 6.20 1.23
N HIS A 182 16.99 7.09 0.44
CA HIS A 182 18.44 7.19 0.27
C HIS A 182 19.06 8.35 1.07
N GLY A 183 18.24 9.15 1.75
CA GLY A 183 18.70 10.23 2.61
C GLY A 183 19.28 9.73 3.94
N GLU A 184 20.24 10.49 4.48
CA GLU A 184 20.90 10.16 5.75
C GLU A 184 19.92 10.14 6.93
N GLU A 185 18.87 10.97 6.92
CA GLU A 185 17.86 10.97 7.98
C GLU A 185 17.14 9.61 8.09
N CYS A 186 16.78 9.00 6.96
CA CYS A 186 16.17 7.66 6.95
C CYS A 186 17.13 6.62 7.55
N ALA A 187 18.40 6.67 7.13
CA ALA A 187 19.44 5.80 7.65
C ALA A 187 19.61 5.94 9.18
N GLN A 188 19.64 7.17 9.68
CA GLN A 188 19.74 7.47 11.12
C GLN A 188 18.53 6.95 11.90
N LYS A 189 17.30 7.20 11.41
CA LYS A 189 16.09 6.71 12.06
C LYS A 189 16.04 5.19 12.12
N ILE A 190 16.39 4.50 11.04
CA ILE A 190 16.44 3.02 11.06
C ILE A 190 17.53 2.53 12.02
N ARG A 191 18.72 3.14 12.04
CA ARG A 191 19.79 2.76 12.98
C ARG A 191 19.37 2.97 14.45
N ALA A 192 18.62 4.02 14.75
CA ALA A 192 18.11 4.27 16.11
C ALA A 192 17.16 3.16 16.62
N LEU A 193 16.53 2.40 15.71
CA LEU A 193 15.66 1.27 16.07
C LEU A 193 16.40 0.00 16.50
N VAL A 194 17.74 -0.04 16.42
CA VAL A 194 18.55 -1.15 16.96
C VAL A 194 18.32 -1.31 18.47
N ASP A 195 18.14 -0.20 19.17
CA ASP A 195 17.91 -0.16 20.60
C ASP A 195 16.40 -0.15 20.97
N HIS A 196 15.52 -0.41 20.01
CA HIS A 196 14.06 -0.39 20.21
C HIS A 196 13.63 -1.44 21.24
N HIS A 197 12.69 -1.16 22.13
CA HIS A 197 12.30 -2.07 23.23
C HIS A 197 11.77 -3.44 22.75
N ASP A 198 11.03 -3.48 21.64
CA ASP A 198 10.45 -4.71 21.07
C ASP A 198 11.49 -5.54 20.27
N ALA A 199 11.55 -6.85 20.56
CA ALA A 199 12.54 -7.76 19.99
C ALA A 199 12.37 -8.01 18.48
N GLU A 200 11.14 -8.08 17.96
CA GLU A 200 10.90 -8.32 16.54
C GLU A 200 11.33 -7.11 15.70
N VAL A 201 11.15 -5.90 16.24
CA VAL A 201 11.65 -4.68 15.60
C VAL A 201 13.18 -4.71 15.50
N LYS A 202 13.88 -5.04 16.60
CA LYS A 202 15.35 -5.17 16.58
C LYS A 202 15.81 -6.18 15.54
N GLU A 203 15.22 -7.38 15.56
CA GLU A 203 15.54 -8.46 14.63
C GLU A 203 15.36 -8.00 13.19
N LYS A 204 14.23 -7.33 12.89
CA LYS A 204 13.98 -6.79 11.55
C LYS A 204 15.02 -5.75 11.14
N VAL A 205 15.37 -4.81 12.02
CA VAL A 205 16.35 -3.74 11.74
C VAL A 205 17.73 -4.32 11.46
N VAL A 206 18.17 -5.34 12.20
CA VAL A 206 19.46 -6.01 11.96
C VAL A 206 19.56 -6.57 10.54
N THR A 207 18.46 -7.06 9.95
CA THR A 207 18.45 -7.54 8.55
C THR A 207 18.58 -6.41 7.52
N ILE A 208 18.25 -5.18 7.91
CA ILE A 208 18.19 -3.99 7.05
C ILE A 208 19.49 -3.20 7.08
N ILE A 209 20.16 -3.06 8.23
CA ILE A 209 21.39 -2.25 8.39
C ILE A 209 22.45 -2.51 7.31
N PRO A 210 22.75 -3.76 6.90
CA PRO A 210 23.74 -4.01 5.84
C PRO A 210 23.34 -3.49 4.45
N LYS A 211 22.13 -2.95 4.31
CA LYS A 211 21.53 -2.47 3.05
C LYS A 211 21.26 -0.96 3.05
N ILE A 212 21.65 -0.28 4.14
CA ILE A 212 21.66 1.17 4.30
C ILE A 212 23.06 1.66 3.95
#